data_AF-A0A5M8P121-F1
#
_entry.id   AF-A0A5M8P121-F1
#
_cell.length_a   1.000
_cell.length_b   1.000
_cell.length_c   1.000
_cell.angle_alpha   90.00
_cell.angle_beta   90.00
_cell.angle_gamma   90.00
#
_symmetry.space_group_name_H-M   'P 1'
#
loop_
_entity.id
_entity.type
_entity.pdbx_description
1 polymer ?
#
loop_
_entity_poly.entity_id
_entity_poly.type
_entity_poly.pdbx_seq_one_letter_code
_entity_poly.pdbx_strand_id
1 'polypeptide(L)' 'MKKVALALLISLVSIIVWGQDITGQWNGILKVQGIQLRLVFHIDKTEAGYKQCYNG' A
#
# COMPACT_ATOMS: atom_id res chain seq x y z
N MET A 1 19.55 -12.58 -26.49
CA MET A 1 18.99 -13.76 -25.79
C MET A 1 18.70 -13.46 -24.31
N LYS A 2 19.70 -13.19 -23.45
CA LYS A 2 19.47 -12.93 -22.00
C LYS A 2 18.54 -11.75 -21.68
N LYS A 3 18.67 -10.63 -22.39
CA LYS A 3 17.80 -9.44 -22.20
C LYS A 3 16.34 -9.70 -22.61
N VAL A 4 16.14 -10.46 -23.69
CA VAL A 4 14.81 -10.86 -24.19
C VAL A 4 14.15 -11.84 -23.20
N ALA A 5 14.93 -12.80 -22.68
CA ALA A 5 14.46 -13.70 -21.64
C ALA A 5 14.07 -12.95 -20.35
N LEU A 6 14.84 -11.93 -19.94
CA LEU A 6 14.51 -11.09 -18.78
C LEU A 6 13.23 -10.27 -19.00
N ALA A 7 13.05 -9.69 -20.19
CA ALA A 7 11.84 -8.94 -20.53
C ALA A 7 10.59 -9.84 -20.53
N LEU A 8 10.70 -11.05 -21.10
CA LEU A 8 9.63 -12.04 -21.06
C LEU A 8 9.28 -12.45 -19.63
N LEU A 9 10.29 -12.68 -18.78
CA LEU A 9 10.08 -13.02 -17.37
C LEU A 9 9.33 -11.91 -16.62
N ILE A 10 9.72 -10.64 -16.81
CA ILE A 10 9.04 -9.49 -16.19
C ILE A 10 7.59 -9.40 -16.67
N SER A 11 7.36 -9.60 -17.98
CA SER A 11 6.00 -9.61 -18.55
C SER A 11 5.13 -10.72 -17.95
N LEU A 12 5.68 -11.92 -17.75
CA LEU A 12 4.96 -13.04 -17.13
C LEU A 12 4.62 -12.76 -15.66
N VAL A 13 5.57 -12.20 -14.91
CA VAL A 13 5.37 -11.85 -13.49
C VAL A 13 4.32 -10.76 -13.32
N SER A 14 4.19 -9.83 -14.27
CA SER A 14 3.17 -8.76 -14.18
C SER A 14 1.73 -9.26 -14.17
N ILE A 15 1.47 -10.47 -14.68
CA ILE A 15 0.13 -11.08 -14.74
C ILE A 15 -0.31 -11.61 -13.36
N ILE A 16 0.64 -11.98 -12.51
CA ILE A 16 0.38 -12.59 -11.19
C ILE A 16 0.50 -11.59 -10.02
N VAL A 17 0.96 -10.37 -10.28
CA VAL A 17 1.02 -9.32 -9.25
C VAL A 17 -0.40 -8.81 -8.98
N TRP A 18 -1.02 -9.33 -7.94
CA TRP A 18 -2.21 -8.73 -7.35
C TRP A 18 -1.80 -7.55 -6.48
N GLY A 19 -2.65 -6.52 -6.41
CA GLY A 19 -2.45 -5.42 -5.48
C GLY A 19 -2.36 -5.96 -4.05
N GLN A 20 -1.36 -5.52 -3.29
CA GLN A 20 -1.24 -5.91 -1.89
C GLN A 20 -2.49 -5.48 -1.12
N ASP A 21 -2.93 -6.32 -0.20
CA ASP A 21 -3.96 -5.94 0.75
C ASP A 21 -3.39 -4.86 1.68
N ILE A 22 -3.96 -3.65 1.61
CA ILE A 22 -3.54 -2.51 2.41
C ILE A 22 -4.43 -2.30 3.63
N THR A 23 -5.38 -3.20 3.89
CA THR A 23 -6.27 -3.10 5.05
C THR A 23 -5.53 -3.27 6.37
N GLY A 24 -6.11 -2.74 7.45
CA GLY A 24 -5.55 -2.82 8.81
C GLY A 24 -5.02 -1.49 9.34
N GLN A 25 -4.21 -1.57 10.41
CA GLN A 25 -3.71 -0.41 11.13
C GLN A 25 -2.30 0.00 10.65
N TRP A 26 -2.19 1.24 10.18
CA TRP A 26 -0.95 1.84 9.74
C TRP A 26 -0.50 2.91 10.73
N ASN A 27 0.68 2.72 11.30
CA ASN A 27 1.27 3.65 12.25
C ASN A 27 2.32 4.51 11.55
N GLY A 28 2.12 5.83 11.55
CA GLY A 28 3.01 6.81 10.94
C GLY A 28 3.46 7.87 11.94
N ILE A 29 4.52 8.59 11.58
CA ILE A 29 5.00 9.76 12.33
C ILE A 29 5.06 10.94 11.37
N LEU A 30 4.30 11.99 11.66
CA LEU A 30 4.38 13.26 10.96
C LEU A 30 5.30 14.20 11.74
N LYS A 31 6.41 14.59 11.11
CA LYS A 31 7.35 15.55 11.68
C LYS A 31 7.10 16.93 11.06
N VAL A 32 6.71 17.90 11.86
CA VAL A 32 6.47 19.29 11.43
C VAL A 32 6.98 20.24 12.50
N GLN A 33 7.79 21.22 12.11
CA GLN A 33 8.30 22.28 13.00
C GLN A 33 8.91 21.77 14.31
N GLY A 34 9.70 20.69 14.25
CA GLY A 34 10.36 20.10 15.43
C GLY A 34 9.44 19.25 16.33
N ILE A 35 8.14 19.18 16.03
CA ILE A 35 7.17 18.34 16.73
C ILE A 35 6.98 17.03 15.95
N GLN A 36 6.76 15.93 16.69
CA GLN A 36 6.40 14.63 16.13
C GLN A 36 4.98 14.27 16.53
N LEU A 37 4.12 14.11 15.53
CA LEU A 37 2.74 13.69 15.70
C LEU A 37 2.62 12.22 15.29
N ARG A 38 2.06 11.39 16.18
CA ARG A 38 1.72 10.00 15.87
C ARG A 38 0.45 9.98 15.04
N LEU A 39 0.50 9.35 13.87
CA LEU A 39 -0.66 9.11 13.02
C LEU A 39 -1.01 7.62 13.06
N VAL A 40 -2.29 7.32 13.26
CA VAL A 40 -2.81 5.95 13.18
C VAL A 40 -3.95 5.95 12.18
N PHE A 41 -3.74 5.28 11.05
CA PHE A 41 -4.77 5.09 10.02
C PHE A 41 -5.33 3.67 10.12
N HIS A 42 -6.65 3.54 10.23
CA HIS A 42 -7.35 2.28 10.04
C HIS A 42 -7.90 2.26 8.62
N ILE A 43 -7.36 1.38 7.78
CA ILE A 43 -7.76 1.22 6.39
C ILE A 43 -8.70 0.02 6.30
N ASP A 44 -9.95 0.27 5.94
CA ASP A 44 -10.94 -0.79 5.70
C ASP A 44 -11.31 -0.83 4.23
N LYS A 45 -11.50 -2.04 3.71
CA LYS A 45 -12.03 -2.26 2.37
C LYS A 45 -13.56 -2.20 2.44
N THR A 46 -14.15 -1.33 1.63
CA THR A 46 -15.59 -1.18 1.46
C THR A 46 -16.00 -1.63 0.06
N GLU A 47 -17.30 -1.90 -0.14
CA GLU A 47 -17.82 -2.33 -1.44
C GLU A 47 -17.56 -1.31 -2.57
N ALA A 48 -17.39 -0.02 -2.23
CA ALA A 48 -17.14 1.07 -3.19
C ALA A 48 -15.66 1.52 -3.28
N GLY A 49 -14.74 0.95 -2.49
CA GLY A 49 -13.34 1.39 -2.42
C GLY A 49 -12.72 1.27 -1.03
N TYR A 50 -11.70 2.08 -0.70
CA TYR A 50 -11.07 2.10 0.64
C TYR A 50 -11.62 3.27 1.47
N LYS A 51 -11.94 3.01 2.74
CA LYS A 51 -12.41 4.03 3.68
C LYS A 51 -11.49 4.09 4.90
N GLN A 52 -11.17 5.29 5.35
CA GLN A 52 -10.57 5.51 6.67
C GLN A 52 -11.71 5.67 7.68
N CYS A 53 -11.84 4.74 8.62
CA CYS A 53 -12.78 4.85 9.72
C CYS A 53 -12.04 5.43 10.95
N TYR A 54 -12.41 6.64 11.37
CA TYR A 54 -12.03 7.20 12.67
C TYR A 54 -13.02 6.69 13.71
N ASN A 55 -12.59 5.82 14.62
CA ASN A 55 -13.33 5.50 15.84
C ASN A 55 -12.86 6.48 16.92
N GLY A 56 -13.65 7.52 17.15
CA GLY A 56 -13.57 8.41 18.30
C GLY A 56 -14.72 8.13 19.25
#